data_AF-A0A8X7VHS6-F1
#
_entry.id   AF-A0A8X7VHS6-F1
#
_cell.length_a   1.000
_cell.length_b   1.000
_cell.length_c   1.000
_cell.angle_alpha   90.00
_cell.angle_beta   90.00
_cell.angle_gamma   90.00
#
_symmetry.space_group_name_H-M   'P 1'
#
loop_
_entity.id
_entity.type
_entity.pdbx_description
1 polymer ?
#
loop_
_entity_poly.entity_id
_entity_poly.type
_entity_poly.pdbx_seq_one_letter_code
_entity_poly.pdbx_strand_id
1 'polypeptide(L)' 'MFVHRSESNSSTLTFDGVDMMGERLANEVFSVVKNRGGGLKKISFVAHLLGGLVARYAVGKLYEQHLVIKVA' A
#
# COMPACT_ATOMS: atom_id res chain seq x y z
N MET A 1 -0.25 -0.07 -18.23
CA MET A 1 0.01 -0.86 -17.00
C MET A 1 1.15 -0.21 -16.24
N PHE A 2 1.03 -0.05 -14.93
CA PHE A 2 2.08 0.53 -14.09
C PHE A 2 2.41 -0.45 -12.97
N VAL A 3 3.69 -0.61 -12.69
CA VAL A 3 4.21 -1.46 -11.61
C VAL A 3 5.02 -0.57 -10.67
N HIS A 4 4.72 -0.67 -9.39
CA HIS A 4 5.42 0.04 -8.32
C HIS A 4 6.01 -0.97 -7.35
N ARG A 5 7.31 -0.87 -7.07
CA ARG A 5 7.95 -1.66 -6.02
C ARG A 5 7.98 -0.82 -4.76
N SER A 6 7.33 -1.31 -3.71
CA SER A 6 7.32 -0.58 -2.44
C SER A 6 8.69 -0.63 -1.75
N GLU A 7 9.06 0.49 -1.13
CA GLU A 7 10.33 0.63 -0.39
C GLU A 7 10.13 1.04 1.07
N SER A 8 8.89 1.31 1.47
CA SER A 8 8.51 1.80 2.80
C SER A 8 8.86 0.87 3.96
N ASN A 9 9.19 -0.41 3.71
CA ASN A 9 9.47 -1.42 4.74
C ASN A 9 10.77 -2.20 4.46
N SER A 10 11.88 -1.48 4.37
CA SER A 10 13.20 -2.05 4.07
C SER A 10 14.08 -2.24 5.31
N SER A 11 14.94 -3.25 5.32
CA SER A 11 15.93 -3.48 6.40
C SER A 11 15.26 -3.62 7.79
N THR A 12 15.79 -2.93 8.80
CA THR A 12 15.32 -2.97 10.20
C THR A 12 13.89 -2.48 10.38
N LEU A 13 13.35 -1.73 9.41
CA LEU A 13 11.97 -1.26 9.44
C LEU A 13 10.92 -2.38 9.35
N THR A 14 11.36 -3.61 9.02
CA THR A 14 10.50 -4.81 9.03
C THR A 14 10.17 -5.29 10.44
N PHE A 15 10.87 -4.79 11.46
CA PHE A 15 10.68 -5.14 12.87
C PHE A 15 9.67 -4.25 13.61
N ASP A 16 9.17 -3.19 12.98
CA ASP A 16 8.28 -2.20 13.63
C ASP A 16 6.85 -2.70 13.87
N GLY A 17 6.51 -3.92 13.46
CA GLY A 17 5.16 -4.47 13.56
C GLY A 17 4.27 -4.19 12.34
N VAL A 18 3.24 -5.01 12.17
CA VAL A 18 2.37 -5.02 10.98
C VAL A 18 1.58 -3.72 10.83
N ASP A 19 1.15 -3.13 11.93
CA ASP A 19 0.42 -1.86 12.00
C ASP A 19 1.27 -0.70 11.48
N MET A 20 2.49 -0.53 11.99
CA MET A 20 3.40 0.53 11.57
C MET A 20 3.85 0.35 10.12
N MET A 21 4.18 -0.88 9.72
CA MET A 21 4.54 -1.19 8.34
C MET A 21 3.37 -0.94 7.37
N GLY A 22 2.15 -1.30 7.78
CA GLY A 22 0.95 -1.16 6.99
C GLY A 22 0.52 0.29 6.81
N GLU A 23 0.64 1.11 7.87
CA GLU A 23 0.41 2.55 7.81
C GLU A 23 1.37 3.22 6.81
N ARG A 24 2.66 2.86 6.86
CA ARG A 24 3.66 3.35 5.92
C ARG A 24 3.36 2.95 4.48
N LEU A 25 2.97 1.70 4.25
CA LEU A 25 2.59 1.21 2.93
C LEU A 25 1.35 1.95 2.39
N ALA A 26 0.33 2.19 3.22
CA ALA A 26 -0.87 2.94 2.81
C ALA A 26 -0.51 4.37 2.36
N ASN A 27 0.31 5.07 3.14
CA ASN A 27 0.76 6.43 2.83
C ASN A 27 1.58 6.49 1.53
N GLU A 28 2.43 5.49 1.28
CA GLU A 28 3.19 5.38 0.04
C GLU A 28 2.25 5.18 -1.16
N VAL A 29 1.30 4.24 -1.07
CA VAL A 29 0.31 3.98 -2.13
C VAL A 29 -0.52 5.23 -2.42
N PHE A 30 -0.98 5.95 -1.38
CA PHE A 30 -1.72 7.20 -1.54
C PHE A 30 -0.90 8.24 -2.32
N SER A 31 0.38 8.39 -1.97
CA SER A 31 1.29 9.34 -2.61
C SER A 31 1.53 8.98 -4.08
N VAL A 32 1.77 7.70 -4.38
CA VAL A 32 1.95 7.20 -5.75
C VAL A 32 0.70 7.45 -6.61
N VAL A 33 -0.48 7.18 -6.05
CA VAL A 33 -1.76 7.41 -6.73
C VAL A 33 -1.99 8.89 -7.01
N LYS A 34 -1.81 9.75 -6.00
CA LYS A 34 -2.02 11.19 -6.11
C LYS A 34 -1.10 11.82 -7.15
N ASN A 35 0.18 11.45 -7.14
CA ASN A 35 1.18 11.95 -8.08
C ASN A 35 0.90 11.55 -9.53
N ARG A 36 0.02 10.58 -9.77
CA ARG A 36 -0.38 10.12 -11.11
C ARG A 36 -1.57 10.87 -11.71
N GLY A 37 -2.21 11.77 -10.97
CA GLY A 37 -3.28 12.62 -11.51
C GLY A 37 -4.59 11.89 -11.89
N GLY A 38 -4.96 10.82 -11.18
CA GLY A 38 -6.33 10.25 -11.27
C GLY A 38 -6.58 9.23 -12.40
N GLY A 39 -5.58 8.88 -13.21
CA GLY A 39 -5.74 7.86 -14.27
C GLY A 39 -5.84 6.41 -13.78
N LEU A 40 -5.54 6.14 -12.50
CA LEU A 40 -5.54 4.79 -11.92
C LEU A 40 -6.94 4.44 -11.41
N LYS A 41 -7.59 3.45 -12.05
CA LYS A 41 -8.94 2.98 -11.69
C LYS A 41 -8.97 1.74 -10.82
N LYS A 42 -7.87 0.97 -10.81
CA LYS A 42 -7.75 -0.30 -10.11
C LYS A 42 -6.31 -0.49 -9.62
N ILE A 43 -6.16 -1.04 -8.41
CA ILE A 43 -4.87 -1.40 -7.82
C ILE A 43 -4.90 -2.86 -7.44
N SER A 44 -3.80 -3.56 -7.67
CA SER A 44 -3.58 -4.94 -7.23
C SER A 44 -2.30 -4.98 -6.39
N PHE A 45 -2.33 -5.73 -5.30
CA PHE A 45 -1.17 -5.96 -4.44
C PHE A 45 -0.57 -7.35 -4.73
N VAL A 46 0.76 -7.41 -4.80
CA VAL A 46 1.51 -8.67 -4.82
C VAL A 46 2.39 -8.68 -3.58
N ALA A 47 2.20 -9.68 -2.73
CA ALA A 47 2.92 -9.77 -1.47
C ALA A 47 3.15 -11.22 -1.06
N HIS A 48 4.19 -11.46 -0.27
CA HIS A 48 4.58 -12.79 0.20
C HIS A 48 4.83 -12.75 1.71
N LEU A 49 4.44 -13.82 2.42
CA LEU A 49 4.59 -13.98 3.88
C LEU A 49 4.05 -12.75 4.64
N LEU A 50 4.89 -12.13 5.49
CA LEU A 50 4.58 -10.95 6.30
C LEU A 50 4.05 -9.78 5.46
N GLY A 51 4.56 -9.63 4.24
CA GLY A 51 4.08 -8.62 3.30
C GLY A 51 2.58 -8.74 3.01
N GLY A 52 2.01 -9.94 3.06
CA GLY A 52 0.57 -10.15 2.87
C GLY A 52 -0.26 -9.55 4.00
N LEU A 53 0.21 -9.66 5.25
CA LEU A 53 -0.44 -9.04 6.41
C LEU A 53 -0.34 -7.51 6.34
N VAL A 54 0.84 -7.00 6.00
CA VAL A 54 1.09 -5.57 5.80
C VAL A 54 0.21 -5.01 4.67
N ALA A 55 0.11 -5.71 3.55
CA ALA A 55 -0.76 -5.34 2.43
C ALA A 55 -2.23 -5.31 2.86
N ARG A 56 -2.69 -6.32 3.64
CA ARG A 56 -4.07 -6.36 4.12
C ARG A 56 -4.41 -5.19 5.04
N TYR A 57 -3.49 -4.82 5.94
CA TYR A 57 -3.64 -3.64 6.79
C TYR A 57 -3.74 -2.36 5.94
N ALA A 58 -2.82 -2.18 4.99
CA ALA A 58 -2.80 -1.01 4.11
C ALA A 58 -4.09 -0.89 3.27
N VAL A 59 -4.60 -2.01 2.75
CA VAL A 59 -5.89 -2.05 2.04
C VAL A 59 -7.04 -1.57 2.94
N GLY A 60 -7.09 -2.02 4.19
CA GLY A 60 -8.10 -1.55 5.16
C GLY A 60 -8.03 -0.04 5.36
N LYS A 61 -6.84 0.50 5.58
CA LYS A 61 -6.62 1.96 5.73
C LYS A 61 -7.04 2.76 4.51
N LEU A 62 -6.66 2.30 3.31
CA LEU A 62 -7.01 2.98 2.05
C LEU A 62 -8.52 2.94 1.77
N TYR A 63 -9.21 1.88 2.22
CA TYR A 63 -10.66 1.77 2.10
C TYR A 63 -11.39 2.74 3.03
N GLU A 64 -10.96 2.86 4.29
CA GLU A 64 -11.51 3.84 5.25
C GLU A 64 -11.32 5.29 4.79
N GLN A 65 -10.14 5.60 4.22
CA GLN A 65 -9.79 6.93 3.72
C GLN A 65 -10.50 7.34 2.41
N HIS A 66 -11.49 6.56 1.95
CA HIS A 66 -12.28 6.82 0.73
C HIS A 66 -11.42 7.03 -0.52
N LEU A 67 -10.35 6.25 -0.70
CA LEU A 67 -9.65 6.26 -1.97
C LEU A 67 -10.62 5.79 -3.07
N VAL A 68 -10.84 6.60 -4.10
CA VAL A 68 -11.79 6.39 -5.22
C VAL A 68 -11.41 5.17 -6.10
N ILE A 69 -10.43 4.37 -5.69
CA ILE A 69 -9.82 3.31 -6.46
C ILE A 69 -10.20 1.95 -5.88
N LYS A 70 -10.78 1.10 -6.72
CA LYS A 70 -11.15 -0.26 -6.32
C LYS A 70 -9.89 -1.11 -6.17
N VAL A 71 -9.68 -1.64 -4.96
CA VAL A 71 -8.68 -2.68 -4.71
C VAL A 71 -9.22 -3.99 -5.28
N ALA A 72 -8.37 -4.67 -6.06
CA ALA A 72 -8.65 -5.90 -6.78
C ALA A 72 -8.34 -7.15 -5.97
#